data_AF-A0A380CID1-F1
#
_entry.id   AF-A0A380CID1-F1
#
_cell.length_a   1.000
_cell.length_b   1.000
_cell.length_c   1.000
_cell.angle_alpha   90.00
_cell.angle_beta   90.00
_cell.angle_gamma   90.00
#
_symmetry.space_group_name_H-M   'P 1'
#
loop_
_entity.id
_entity.type
_entity.pdbx_description
1 polymer ?
#
loop_
_entity_poly.entity_id
_entity_poly.type
_entity_poly.pdbx_seq_one_letter_code
_entity_poly.pdbx_strand_id
1 'polypeptide(L)'
;MKCFDLSSLKKELLYCLTASLQIFDDQEAFAKPTKTTKSMKFIYLFRCNIQYVPSKQMLRIMKLIIVMMTTFLMQLSASTLAQNITLKENNISLRQVFAQIRKQTGYTVFYESDLVKRNTAVGVDFEKTPLEQALRVILKDQNLNFEIKNKSIILTEKAGAPIKPVLDERVKKIDIKGKVVDEGGKPIPYVSILIKGTKKGTYANEHGDFSISLANGEQEIIVSAIGFKTQTITIGNQTSINVVLKEDKSKLNEVVVVGYGTQKKENLTGAVSTISGKEFEKRPVANVSQALQGAAPGLVVTAHAGSGEPGSGLSFNIRGMGSINGGSPLVLVNGVEQDINQINPNDVENISVLKDAAASAIYGARAPYGVILITTKKGKAGQFNITYSNNFSSVRPLRLPKPMNGPEFMDYYNAASLNDGGGLIFSQALQDSARLFLQDPIKYPGIKKGNVWDPVFGWSNYFDGYASTNWFKEIYHNGKRQQHNLALSGGSDKIQYYISGGLYNEAGFMKSITPDDFKRYNINTSVSAQMNSWLKMSSDIRLNTHKRTRSIEDPGLFFS
;
A
#
# COMPACT_ATOMS: atom_id res chain seq x y z
N MET A 1 -37.66 20.62 22.64
CA MET A 1 -37.54 20.98 24.06
C MET A 1 -37.84 19.75 24.91
N LYS A 2 -36.79 19.06 25.37
CA LYS A 2 -36.68 18.20 26.56
C LYS A 2 -35.25 17.64 26.55
N CYS A 3 -34.43 18.09 27.49
CA CYS A 3 -33.03 17.69 27.67
C CYS A 3 -32.96 16.25 28.20
N PHE A 4 -32.04 15.45 27.66
CA PHE A 4 -31.68 14.15 28.21
C PHE A 4 -30.53 14.33 29.19
N ASP A 5 -30.74 13.88 30.43
CA ASP A 5 -29.88 14.06 31.59
C ASP A 5 -28.69 13.08 31.57
N LEU A 6 -27.48 13.63 31.62
CA LEU A 6 -26.19 12.91 31.58
C LEU A 6 -25.72 12.41 32.96
N SER A 7 -26.55 12.52 34.00
CA SER A 7 -26.19 12.15 35.38
C SER A 7 -26.19 10.63 35.66
N SER A 8 -26.90 9.84 34.86
CA SER A 8 -27.04 8.38 35.06
C SER A 8 -25.81 7.57 34.60
N LEU A 9 -25.17 7.98 33.49
CA LEU A 9 -24.03 7.23 32.92
C LEU A 9 -22.72 7.37 33.72
N LYS A 10 -22.61 8.41 34.57
CA LYS A 10 -21.42 8.64 35.42
C LYS A 10 -21.35 7.71 36.63
N LYS A 11 -22.47 7.16 37.09
CA LYS A 11 -22.52 6.31 38.31
C LYS A 11 -22.10 4.86 38.07
N GLU A 12 -22.34 4.31 36.89
CA GLU A 12 -21.93 2.93 36.57
C GLU A 12 -20.44 2.84 36.14
N LEU A 13 -19.89 3.87 35.52
CA LEU A 13 -18.46 3.89 35.16
C LEU A 13 -17.53 4.08 36.37
N LEU A 14 -18.01 4.68 37.47
CA LEU A 14 -17.22 4.89 38.69
C LEU A 14 -17.17 3.65 39.60
N TYR A 15 -18.11 2.70 39.45
CA TYR A 15 -18.15 1.46 40.25
C TYR A 15 -17.25 0.35 39.70
N CYS A 16 -16.96 0.35 38.39
CA CYS A 16 -16.00 -0.58 37.79
C CYS A 16 -14.53 -0.15 37.97
N LEU A 17 -14.28 1.15 38.15
CA LEU A 17 -12.92 1.70 38.29
C LEU A 17 -12.38 1.66 39.73
N THR A 18 -13.22 1.42 40.74
CA THR A 18 -12.82 1.30 42.16
C THR A 18 -12.66 -0.16 42.63
N ALA A 19 -13.02 -1.16 41.82
CA ALA A 19 -12.89 -2.58 42.19
C ALA A 19 -11.60 -3.25 41.67
N SER A 20 -10.71 -2.52 40.99
CA SER A 20 -9.48 -3.08 40.39
C SER A 20 -8.18 -2.45 40.90
N LEU A 21 -8.24 -1.58 41.92
CA LEU A 21 -7.08 -0.82 42.41
C LEU A 21 -6.77 -1.04 43.90
N GLN A 22 -7.03 -2.24 44.42
CA GLN A 22 -6.76 -2.57 45.83
C GLN A 22 -6.18 -3.99 46.04
N ILE A 23 -5.31 -4.46 45.14
CA ILE A 23 -4.43 -5.61 45.41
C ILE A 23 -3.11 -5.38 44.67
N PHE A 24 -2.29 -4.45 45.12
CA PHE A 24 -0.84 -4.42 44.90
C PHE A 24 -0.25 -3.39 45.84
N ASP A 25 -0.16 -3.76 47.12
CA ASP A 25 0.89 -3.26 48.00
C ASP A 25 1.12 -4.31 49.09
N ASP A 26 2.37 -4.40 49.52
CA ASP A 26 2.94 -5.30 50.54
C ASP A 26 3.13 -6.78 50.18
N GLN A 27 4.40 -7.17 49.93
CA GLN A 27 5.24 -7.87 50.92
C GLN A 27 6.55 -8.37 50.25
N GLU A 28 7.65 -7.68 50.52
CA GLU A 28 8.94 -8.32 50.74
C GLU A 28 8.90 -9.15 52.04
N ALA A 29 9.76 -10.17 52.10
CA ALA A 29 10.08 -11.02 53.26
C ALA A 29 9.07 -12.14 53.61
N PHE A 30 9.50 -13.41 53.50
CA PHE A 30 9.95 -14.18 54.67
C PHE A 30 10.46 -15.57 54.29
N ALA A 31 11.53 -15.96 54.99
CA ALA A 31 12.18 -17.25 54.92
C ALA A 31 11.57 -18.27 55.92
N LYS A 32 11.64 -19.54 55.51
CA LYS A 32 11.73 -20.80 56.30
C LYS A 32 10.48 -21.35 57.06
N PRO A 33 10.47 -22.69 57.31
CA PRO A 33 9.26 -23.50 57.47
C PRO A 33 9.04 -24.02 58.90
N THR A 34 7.79 -24.31 59.29
CA THR A 34 7.48 -25.16 60.45
C THR A 34 6.14 -25.89 60.33
N LYS A 35 6.10 -27.05 61.00
CA LYS A 35 5.20 -28.21 60.89
C LYS A 35 3.80 -28.04 61.52
N THR A 36 2.94 -29.02 61.19
CA THR A 36 1.83 -29.64 61.97
C THR A 36 0.56 -28.78 62.12
N THR A 37 -0.69 -29.23 61.86
CA THR A 37 -1.35 -30.51 62.16
C THR A 37 -2.69 -30.64 61.39
N LYS A 38 -3.16 -31.89 61.21
CA LYS A 38 -4.48 -32.39 60.73
C LYS A 38 -5.70 -31.48 61.01
N SER A 39 -6.60 -31.32 60.03
CA SER A 39 -7.93 -31.97 60.01
C SER A 39 -8.82 -31.56 58.83
N MET A 40 -9.65 -32.52 58.42
CA MET A 40 -10.95 -32.43 57.72
C MET A 40 -11.05 -31.95 56.27
N LYS A 41 -11.25 -32.98 55.42
CA LYS A 41 -12.24 -33.06 54.33
C LYS A 41 -13.33 -31.98 54.37
N PHE A 42 -13.37 -31.14 53.35
CA PHE A 42 -14.59 -30.77 52.61
C PHE A 42 -14.15 -30.17 51.26
N ILE A 43 -15.06 -30.12 50.28
CA ILE A 43 -14.85 -29.70 48.88
C ILE A 43 -14.55 -30.88 47.93
N TYR A 44 -15.47 -31.84 47.92
CA TYR A 44 -15.97 -32.40 46.66
C TYR A 44 -17.26 -31.66 46.32
N LEU A 45 -17.52 -31.49 45.01
CA LEU A 45 -18.66 -30.83 44.36
C LEU A 45 -18.45 -29.34 44.05
N PHE A 46 -17.86 -29.05 42.89
CA PHE A 46 -18.45 -28.20 41.85
C PHE A 46 -17.60 -28.29 40.57
N ARG A 47 -17.73 -29.42 39.85
CA ARG A 47 -17.44 -29.43 38.40
C ARG A 47 -18.67 -28.84 37.70
N CYS A 48 -18.67 -27.54 37.46
CA CYS A 48 -19.67 -26.93 36.58
C CYS A 48 -19.29 -27.23 35.13
N ASN A 49 -19.96 -28.22 34.56
CA ASN A 49 -19.91 -28.57 33.15
C ASN A 49 -20.84 -27.59 32.42
N ILE A 50 -20.33 -26.44 31.97
CA ILE A 50 -21.13 -25.47 31.20
C ILE A 50 -21.21 -25.95 29.76
N GLN A 51 -22.15 -26.84 29.51
CA GLN A 51 -22.67 -27.14 28.19
C GLN A 51 -23.61 -25.98 27.82
N TYR A 52 -23.20 -25.10 26.92
CA TYR A 52 -24.04 -24.02 26.40
C TYR A 52 -25.19 -24.61 25.57
N VAL A 53 -26.26 -25.00 26.23
CA VAL A 53 -27.57 -25.19 25.60
C VAL A 53 -28.26 -23.83 25.61
N PRO A 54 -28.52 -23.20 24.46
CA PRO A 54 -29.19 -21.90 24.45
C PRO A 54 -30.57 -22.06 25.07
N SER A 55 -30.83 -21.32 26.16
CA SER A 55 -32.08 -21.38 26.87
C SER A 55 -33.24 -21.00 25.95
N LYS A 56 -34.43 -21.58 26.16
CA LYS A 56 -35.65 -21.26 25.38
C LYS A 56 -35.96 -19.75 25.37
N GLN A 57 -35.47 -19.00 26.36
CA GLN A 57 -35.57 -17.55 26.42
C GLN A 57 -34.65 -16.85 25.40
N MET A 58 -33.42 -17.32 25.22
CA MET A 58 -32.47 -16.76 24.25
C MET A 58 -32.95 -16.96 22.79
N LEU A 59 -33.55 -18.12 22.50
CA LEU A 59 -34.20 -18.39 21.21
C LEU A 59 -35.45 -17.54 20.97
N ARG A 60 -36.22 -17.20 22.02
CA ARG A 60 -37.35 -16.27 21.92
C ARG A 60 -36.88 -14.85 21.65
N ILE A 61 -35.80 -14.40 22.29
CA ILE A 61 -35.21 -13.07 22.05
C ILE A 61 -34.71 -12.96 20.62
N MET A 62 -34.02 -13.98 20.09
CA MET A 62 -33.53 -13.96 18.72
C MET A 62 -34.67 -13.92 17.69
N LYS A 63 -35.76 -14.67 17.94
CA LYS A 63 -36.97 -14.64 17.09
C LYS A 63 -37.70 -13.30 17.16
N LEU A 64 -37.81 -12.70 18.34
CA LEU A 64 -38.40 -11.37 18.51
C LEU A 64 -37.58 -10.29 17.79
N ILE A 65 -36.25 -10.32 17.90
CA ILE A 65 -35.36 -9.40 17.19
C ILE A 65 -35.53 -9.53 15.68
N ILE A 66 -35.59 -10.76 15.15
CA ILE A 66 -35.79 -10.99 13.72
C ILE A 66 -37.13 -10.42 13.28
N VAL A 67 -38.23 -10.69 14.00
CA VAL A 67 -39.57 -10.17 13.67
C VAL A 67 -39.64 -8.65 13.75
N MET A 68 -39.00 -8.04 14.76
CA MET A 68 -38.93 -6.58 14.90
C MET A 68 -38.12 -5.96 13.75
N MET A 69 -37.05 -6.63 13.32
CA MET A 69 -36.21 -6.18 12.22
C MET A 69 -36.93 -6.32 10.86
N THR A 70 -37.67 -7.40 10.61
CA THR A 70 -38.46 -7.54 9.38
C THR A 70 -39.65 -6.58 9.34
N THR A 71 -40.32 -6.32 10.46
CA THR A 71 -41.41 -5.33 10.50
C THR A 71 -40.91 -3.90 10.30
N PHE A 72 -39.73 -3.57 10.82
CA PHE A 72 -39.10 -2.27 10.57
C PHE A 72 -38.66 -2.09 9.10
N LEU A 73 -38.18 -3.16 8.46
CA LEU A 73 -37.81 -3.15 7.05
C LEU A 73 -39.02 -3.09 6.10
N MET A 74 -40.19 -3.61 6.50
CA MET A 74 -41.42 -3.55 5.70
C MET A 74 -42.10 -2.17 5.72
N GLN A 75 -41.81 -1.29 6.68
CA GLN A 75 -42.32 0.10 6.68
C GLN A 75 -41.58 1.03 5.71
N LEU A 76 -40.48 0.58 5.10
CA LEU A 76 -39.66 1.36 4.16
C LEU A 76 -40.07 1.25 2.70
N SER A 77 -41.08 0.43 2.37
CA SER A 77 -41.53 0.20 0.99
C SER A 77 -42.99 0.60 0.77
N ALA A 78 -43.39 1.80 1.20
CA ALA A 78 -44.66 2.41 0.81
C ALA A 78 -44.61 3.95 0.94
N SER A 79 -43.68 4.60 0.24
CA SER A 79 -43.88 5.98 -0.20
C SER A 79 -43.15 6.18 -1.52
N THR A 80 -43.89 6.02 -2.60
CA THR A 80 -43.48 6.46 -3.92
C THR A 80 -43.20 7.96 -3.85
N LEU A 81 -42.01 8.34 -4.31
CA LEU A 81 -41.41 9.66 -4.15
C LEU A 81 -42.04 10.65 -5.14
N ALA A 82 -43.33 10.92 -5.01
CA ALA A 82 -44.02 11.98 -5.73
C ALA A 82 -44.05 13.24 -4.85
N GLN A 83 -43.03 14.08 -4.99
CA GLN A 83 -43.07 15.41 -4.37
C GLN A 83 -43.91 16.35 -5.25
N ASN A 84 -44.99 16.86 -4.67
CA ASN A 84 -45.89 17.80 -5.33
C ASN A 84 -45.41 19.24 -5.11
N ILE A 85 -45.54 20.08 -6.13
CA ILE A 85 -45.21 21.51 -6.11
C ILE A 85 -46.47 22.34 -6.28
N THR A 86 -46.54 23.45 -5.54
CA THR A 86 -47.54 24.50 -5.72
C THR A 86 -46.84 25.81 -6.01
N LEU A 87 -47.09 26.41 -7.18
CA LEU A 87 -46.48 27.67 -7.62
C LEU A 87 -47.42 28.40 -8.57
N LYS A 88 -47.80 29.64 -8.24
CA LYS A 88 -48.71 30.46 -9.04
C LYS A 88 -48.11 31.84 -9.28
N GLU A 89 -47.55 32.04 -10.48
CA GLU A 89 -46.86 33.27 -10.89
C GLU A 89 -47.01 33.48 -12.41
N ASN A 90 -47.39 34.69 -12.84
CA ASN A 90 -47.68 34.94 -14.26
C ASN A 90 -46.45 35.31 -15.10
N ASN A 91 -45.35 35.76 -14.49
CA ASN A 91 -44.19 36.29 -15.20
C ASN A 91 -42.89 36.12 -14.39
N ILE A 92 -42.43 34.87 -14.22
CA ILE A 92 -41.27 34.52 -13.39
C ILE A 92 -40.10 34.00 -14.24
N SER A 93 -38.87 34.36 -13.89
CA SER A 93 -37.69 33.85 -14.60
C SER A 93 -37.42 32.37 -14.25
N LEU A 94 -36.91 31.58 -15.22
CA LEU A 94 -36.57 30.17 -15.00
C LEU A 94 -35.64 29.96 -13.80
N ARG A 95 -34.70 30.88 -13.56
CA ARG A 95 -33.80 30.84 -12.40
C ARG A 95 -34.57 30.94 -11.07
N GLN A 96 -35.57 31.81 -11.00
CA GLN A 96 -36.42 31.97 -9.81
C GLN A 96 -37.34 30.76 -9.64
N VAL A 97 -37.87 30.19 -10.72
CA VAL A 97 -38.65 28.94 -10.68
C VAL A 97 -37.83 27.80 -10.09
N PHE A 98 -36.60 27.59 -10.56
CA PHE A 98 -35.71 26.54 -10.02
C PHE A 98 -35.33 26.78 -8.56
N ALA A 99 -35.20 28.04 -8.13
CA ALA A 99 -34.99 28.37 -6.72
C ALA A 99 -36.19 28.01 -5.85
N GLN A 100 -37.42 28.27 -6.32
CA GLN A 100 -38.65 27.88 -5.62
C GLN A 100 -38.82 26.35 -5.57
N ILE A 101 -38.53 25.66 -6.67
CA ILE A 101 -38.51 24.19 -6.72
C ILE A 101 -37.54 23.65 -5.67
N ARG A 102 -36.30 24.18 -5.62
CA ARG A 102 -35.31 23.78 -4.62
C ARG A 102 -35.81 24.02 -3.19
N LYS A 103 -36.51 25.13 -2.94
CA LYS A 103 -37.06 25.46 -1.62
C LYS A 103 -38.17 24.51 -1.17
N GLN A 104 -39.06 24.11 -2.09
CA GLN A 104 -40.21 23.23 -1.76
C GLN A 104 -39.86 21.74 -1.76
N THR A 105 -38.97 21.30 -2.65
CA THR A 105 -38.71 19.88 -2.93
C THR A 105 -37.35 19.41 -2.39
N GLY A 106 -36.42 20.34 -2.17
CA GLY A 106 -35.03 20.03 -1.80
C GLY A 106 -34.17 19.54 -2.97
N TYR A 107 -34.69 19.50 -4.20
CA TYR A 107 -33.91 19.14 -5.39
C TYR A 107 -32.98 20.28 -5.81
N THR A 108 -31.74 19.93 -6.20
CA THR A 108 -30.79 20.91 -6.75
C THR A 108 -30.78 20.80 -8.27
N VAL A 109 -31.00 21.92 -8.96
CA VAL A 109 -31.01 21.97 -10.43
C VAL A 109 -29.62 22.35 -10.94
N PHE A 110 -29.00 21.49 -11.74
CA PHE A 110 -27.73 21.72 -12.44
C PHE A 110 -28.01 22.06 -13.90
N TYR A 111 -27.43 23.16 -14.37
CA TYR A 111 -27.55 23.62 -15.74
C TYR A 111 -26.29 24.41 -16.13
N GLU A 112 -25.93 24.36 -17.41
CA GLU A 112 -24.89 25.24 -17.95
C GLU A 112 -25.41 26.68 -18.00
N SER A 113 -24.57 27.64 -17.61
CA SER A 113 -24.99 29.04 -17.46
C SER A 113 -25.50 29.65 -18.78
N ASP A 114 -25.01 29.16 -19.92
CA ASP A 114 -25.40 29.65 -21.24
C ASP A 114 -26.79 29.16 -21.69
N LEU A 115 -27.27 28.04 -21.13
CA LEU A 115 -28.59 27.48 -21.44
C LEU A 115 -29.74 28.28 -20.80
N VAL A 116 -29.47 29.02 -19.71
CA VAL A 116 -30.48 29.78 -18.94
C VAL A 116 -30.26 31.30 -19.05
N LYS A 117 -29.34 31.76 -19.92
CA LYS A 117 -29.07 33.19 -20.17
C LYS A 117 -30.17 33.89 -20.99
N ARG A 118 -31.01 33.15 -21.71
CA ARG A 118 -32.18 33.72 -22.37
C ARG A 118 -33.21 34.00 -21.28
N ASN A 119 -33.51 35.28 -21.08
CA ASN A 119 -34.40 35.78 -20.03
C ASN A 119 -35.87 35.49 -20.38
N THR A 120 -36.19 34.23 -20.72
CA THR A 120 -37.53 33.78 -21.06
C THR A 120 -38.33 33.68 -19.76
N ALA A 121 -39.22 34.64 -19.56
CA ALA A 121 -40.17 34.56 -18.46
C ALA A 121 -41.26 33.54 -18.79
N VAL A 122 -41.66 32.76 -17.80
CA VAL A 122 -42.66 31.69 -17.94
C VAL A 122 -43.79 31.96 -16.94
N GLY A 123 -45.04 31.85 -17.41
CA GLY A 123 -46.22 31.83 -16.55
C GLY A 123 -46.47 30.41 -16.05
N VAL A 124 -46.62 30.23 -14.74
CA VAL A 124 -46.81 28.94 -14.09
C VAL A 124 -47.98 29.01 -13.11
N ASP A 125 -48.94 28.10 -13.26
CA ASP A 125 -50.02 27.90 -12.28
C ASP A 125 -50.10 26.39 -11.97
N PHE A 126 -49.47 25.99 -10.86
CA PHE A 126 -49.42 24.62 -10.38
C PHE A 126 -50.05 24.56 -9.00
N GLU A 127 -51.02 23.66 -8.82
CA GLU A 127 -51.59 23.30 -7.54
C GLU A 127 -51.35 21.82 -7.29
N LYS A 128 -50.56 21.47 -6.26
CA LYS A 128 -50.23 20.08 -5.87
C LYS A 128 -49.81 19.17 -7.05
N THR A 129 -49.07 19.71 -8.01
CA THR A 129 -48.67 18.99 -9.23
C THR A 129 -47.38 18.21 -8.99
N PRO A 130 -47.25 16.93 -9.42
CA PRO A 130 -45.99 16.19 -9.31
C PRO A 130 -44.83 16.91 -10.00
N LEU A 131 -43.66 16.95 -9.35
CA LEU A 131 -42.47 17.68 -9.82
C LEU A 131 -42.11 17.38 -11.29
N GLU A 132 -42.15 16.12 -11.70
CA GLU A 132 -41.84 15.72 -13.08
C GLU A 132 -42.82 16.34 -14.09
N GLN A 133 -44.10 16.39 -13.75
CA GLN A 133 -45.13 16.97 -14.61
C GLN A 133 -45.01 18.50 -14.66
N ALA A 134 -44.72 19.14 -13.52
CA ALA A 134 -44.45 20.57 -13.46
C ALA A 134 -43.23 20.96 -14.32
N LEU A 135 -42.13 20.21 -14.25
CA LEU A 135 -40.94 20.43 -15.08
C LEU A 135 -41.21 20.26 -16.58
N ARG A 136 -42.03 19.27 -16.98
CA ARG A 136 -42.44 19.10 -18.39
C ARG A 136 -43.20 20.31 -18.92
N VAL A 137 -44.05 20.94 -18.09
CA VAL A 137 -44.81 22.14 -18.49
C VAL A 137 -43.90 23.36 -18.56
N ILE A 138 -43.05 23.58 -17.55
CA ILE A 138 -42.10 24.71 -17.49
C ILE A 138 -41.13 24.68 -18.69
N LEU A 139 -40.68 23.48 -19.08
CA LEU A 139 -39.68 23.29 -20.13
C LEU A 139 -40.30 23.01 -21.51
N LYS A 140 -41.63 22.99 -21.66
CA LYS A 140 -42.32 22.61 -22.90
C LYS A 140 -41.91 23.49 -24.09
N ASP A 141 -41.81 24.80 -23.85
CA ASP A 141 -41.47 25.81 -24.86
C ASP A 141 -39.98 26.20 -24.83
N GLN A 142 -39.19 25.51 -24.00
CA GLN A 142 -37.74 25.68 -23.94
C GLN A 142 -37.07 24.53 -24.68
N ASN A 143 -35.95 24.78 -25.36
CA ASN A 143 -35.19 23.72 -26.04
C ASN A 143 -34.40 22.84 -25.04
N LEU A 144 -35.02 22.45 -23.93
CA LEU A 144 -34.38 21.81 -22.79
C LEU A 144 -35.08 20.49 -22.47
N ASN A 145 -34.27 19.48 -22.18
CA ASN A 145 -34.67 18.21 -21.59
C ASN A 145 -34.17 18.15 -20.15
N PHE A 146 -34.75 17.28 -19.33
CA PHE A 146 -34.32 17.12 -17.94
C PHE A 146 -34.19 15.64 -17.55
N GLU A 147 -33.20 15.35 -16.72
CA GLU A 147 -33.00 14.04 -16.10
C GLU A 147 -32.91 14.21 -14.58
N ILE A 148 -33.68 13.41 -13.83
CA ILE A 148 -33.67 13.43 -12.37
C ILE A 148 -32.80 12.27 -11.87
N LYS A 149 -31.66 12.59 -11.23
CA LYS A 149 -30.75 11.60 -10.61
C LYS A 149 -30.42 12.01 -9.18
N ASN A 150 -30.70 11.15 -8.20
CA ASN A 150 -30.27 11.29 -6.80
C ASN A 150 -30.46 12.71 -6.22
N LYS A 151 -31.71 13.21 -6.19
CA LYS A 151 -32.08 14.58 -5.74
C LYS A 151 -31.47 15.74 -6.54
N SER A 152 -30.91 15.45 -7.72
CA SER A 152 -30.40 16.44 -8.66
C SER A 152 -31.22 16.41 -9.94
N ILE A 153 -31.61 17.59 -10.43
CA ILE A 153 -32.25 17.76 -11.74
C ILE A 153 -31.18 18.28 -12.69
N ILE A 154 -30.81 17.52 -13.71
CA ILE A 154 -29.83 17.91 -14.71
C ILE A 154 -30.60 18.37 -15.95
N LEU A 155 -30.40 19.62 -16.35
CA LEU A 155 -30.96 20.16 -17.59
C LEU A 155 -29.96 20.00 -18.73
N THR A 156 -30.40 19.41 -19.83
CA THR A 156 -29.63 19.27 -21.06
C THR A 156 -30.39 19.92 -22.21
N GLU A 157 -29.71 20.28 -23.29
CA GLU A 157 -30.43 20.71 -24.50
C GLU A 157 -31.24 19.55 -25.08
N LYS A 158 -32.46 19.81 -25.56
CA LYS A 158 -33.31 18.79 -26.18
C LYS A 158 -32.67 18.40 -27.51
N ALA A 159 -32.21 17.15 -27.62
CA ALA A 159 -31.73 16.61 -28.88
C ALA A 159 -32.87 16.69 -29.91
N GLY A 160 -32.71 17.54 -30.92
CA GLY A 160 -33.67 17.64 -32.02
C GLY A 160 -33.86 16.29 -32.68
N ALA A 161 -35.11 15.96 -33.03
CA ALA A 161 -35.43 14.88 -33.96
C ALA A 161 -34.53 15.00 -35.22
N PRO A 162 -34.18 13.90 -35.91
CA PRO A 162 -33.18 13.92 -36.98
C PRO A 162 -33.62 14.86 -38.10
N ILE A 163 -33.08 16.08 -38.08
CA ILE A 163 -33.18 17.04 -39.17
C ILE A 163 -32.29 16.45 -40.27
N LYS A 164 -32.92 16.06 -41.39
CA LYS A 164 -32.22 15.79 -42.66
C LYS A 164 -31.23 16.94 -42.90
N PRO A 165 -29.99 16.68 -43.32
CA PRO A 165 -28.96 17.71 -43.38
C PRO A 165 -29.39 18.79 -44.35
N VAL A 166 -29.82 19.93 -43.80
CA VAL A 166 -29.72 21.21 -44.48
C VAL A 166 -28.24 21.53 -44.42
N LEU A 167 -27.62 21.70 -45.59
CA LEU A 167 -26.28 22.25 -45.71
C LEU A 167 -26.25 23.58 -44.96
N ASP A 168 -25.64 23.57 -43.78
CA ASP A 168 -25.09 24.78 -43.21
C ASP A 168 -23.61 24.81 -43.59
N GLU A 169 -23.33 25.64 -44.58
CA GLU A 169 -21.97 25.92 -45.01
C GLU A 169 -21.20 26.60 -43.86
N ARG A 170 -19.94 26.15 -43.69
CA ARG A 170 -18.81 26.79 -42.98
C ARG A 170 -18.47 26.26 -41.57
N VAL A 171 -18.26 24.95 -41.45
CA VAL A 171 -17.03 24.48 -40.76
C VAL A 171 -16.05 24.07 -41.85
N LYS A 172 -15.16 24.99 -42.26
CA LYS A 172 -14.03 24.62 -43.11
C LYS A 172 -13.14 23.67 -42.30
N LYS A 173 -13.23 22.37 -42.59
CA LYS A 173 -12.22 21.40 -42.16
C LYS A 173 -10.99 21.62 -43.03
N ILE A 174 -9.85 21.85 -42.39
CA ILE A 174 -8.59 22.03 -43.09
C ILE A 174 -7.81 20.73 -42.91
N ASP A 175 -7.56 20.04 -44.01
CA ASP A 175 -6.67 18.87 -44.03
C ASP A 175 -5.23 19.36 -44.13
N ILE A 176 -4.42 18.99 -43.14
CA ILE A 176 -3.01 19.33 -43.08
C ILE A 176 -2.19 18.10 -43.38
N LYS A 177 -1.32 18.23 -44.38
CA LYS A 177 -0.37 17.19 -44.77
C LYS A 177 1.03 17.60 -44.36
N GLY A 178 1.71 16.75 -43.61
CA GLY A 178 3.07 17.05 -43.17
C GLY A 178 4.00 15.85 -43.24
N LYS A 179 5.28 16.14 -43.09
CA LYS A 179 6.34 15.14 -42.99
C LYS A 179 7.10 15.32 -41.67
N VAL A 180 7.45 14.22 -41.02
CA VAL A 180 8.27 14.21 -39.80
C VAL A 180 9.66 13.68 -40.14
N VAL A 181 10.68 14.48 -39.83
CA VAL A 181 12.10 14.17 -40.05
C VAL A 181 12.93 14.41 -38.79
N ASP A 182 14.12 13.81 -38.73
CA ASP A 182 15.13 14.12 -37.71
C ASP A 182 15.98 15.35 -38.09
N GLU A 183 16.90 15.78 -37.20
CA GLU A 183 17.84 16.88 -37.48
C GLU A 183 18.79 16.59 -38.66
N GLY A 184 18.95 15.32 -39.05
CA GLY A 184 19.72 14.89 -40.22
C GLY A 184 18.90 14.80 -41.51
N GLY A 185 17.61 15.16 -41.48
CA GLY A 185 16.69 15.11 -42.61
C GLY A 185 16.18 13.71 -42.96
N LYS A 186 16.43 12.69 -42.12
CA LYS A 186 15.87 11.34 -42.34
C LYS A 186 14.43 11.27 -41.84
N PRO A 187 13.51 10.64 -42.60
CA PRO A 187 12.12 10.48 -42.19
C PRO A 187 11.99 9.57 -40.97
N ILE A 188 11.11 9.93 -40.04
CA ILE A 188 10.84 9.16 -38.83
C ILE A 188 9.49 8.44 -38.99
N PRO A 189 9.47 7.10 -39.06
CA PRO A 189 8.22 6.35 -39.25
C PRO A 189 7.41 6.23 -37.95
N TYR A 190 6.11 6.00 -38.08
CA TYR A 190 5.18 5.68 -36.97
C TYR A 190 5.12 6.71 -35.83
N VAL A 191 5.43 7.97 -36.12
CA VAL A 191 5.32 9.09 -35.17
C VAL A 191 3.85 9.30 -34.82
N SER A 192 3.54 9.53 -33.53
CA SER A 192 2.18 9.85 -33.08
C SER A 192 1.92 11.36 -33.15
N ILE A 193 0.85 11.77 -33.83
CA ILE A 193 0.41 13.16 -33.97
C ILE A 193 -0.98 13.30 -33.34
N LEU A 194 -1.12 14.12 -32.30
CA LEU A 194 -2.36 14.32 -31.58
C LEU A 194 -2.76 15.81 -31.59
N ILE A 195 -4.04 16.13 -31.78
CA ILE A 195 -4.53 17.51 -31.65
C ILE A 195 -4.62 17.85 -30.16
N LYS A 196 -3.95 18.91 -29.74
CA LYS A 196 -3.88 19.31 -28.32
C LYS A 196 -5.27 19.59 -27.76
N GLY A 197 -5.60 18.96 -26.63
CA GLY A 197 -6.89 19.11 -25.95
C GLY A 197 -7.99 18.17 -26.48
N THR A 198 -7.72 17.36 -27.50
CA THR A 198 -8.68 16.36 -28.00
C THR A 198 -8.07 14.95 -27.98
N LYS A 199 -8.91 13.92 -28.19
CA LYS A 199 -8.47 12.54 -28.42
C LYS A 199 -8.24 12.22 -29.90
N LYS A 200 -8.37 13.21 -30.79
CA LYS A 200 -8.20 13.01 -32.23
C LYS A 200 -6.71 13.11 -32.58
N GLY A 201 -6.24 12.13 -33.33
CA GLY A 201 -4.84 12.04 -33.75
C GLY A 201 -4.68 11.06 -34.90
N THR A 202 -3.48 11.05 -35.48
CA THR A 202 -3.07 10.16 -36.57
C THR A 202 -1.64 9.68 -36.32
N TYR A 203 -1.17 8.74 -37.14
CA TYR A 203 0.21 8.30 -37.14
C TYR A 203 0.87 8.63 -38.47
N ALA A 204 2.16 8.97 -38.43
CA ALA A 204 2.97 9.07 -39.64
C ALA A 204 3.20 7.68 -40.25
N ASN A 205 3.22 7.60 -41.58
CA ASN A 205 3.51 6.37 -42.32
C ASN A 205 5.02 6.02 -42.30
N GLU A 206 5.40 4.98 -43.05
CA GLU A 206 6.79 4.51 -43.15
C GLU A 206 7.77 5.53 -43.76
N HIS A 207 7.25 6.52 -44.49
CA HIS A 207 8.03 7.62 -45.09
C HIS A 207 7.97 8.91 -44.26
N GLY A 208 7.40 8.86 -43.05
CA GLY A 208 7.24 10.00 -42.15
C GLY A 208 6.13 10.97 -42.54
N ASP A 209 5.33 10.66 -43.57
CA ASP A 209 4.21 11.50 -44.00
C ASP A 209 2.96 11.25 -43.13
N PHE A 210 2.24 12.32 -42.81
CA PHE A 210 0.98 12.26 -42.06
C PHE A 210 -0.07 13.22 -42.64
N SER A 211 -1.34 12.91 -42.40
CA SER A 211 -2.47 13.77 -42.75
C SER A 211 -3.45 13.84 -41.60
N ILE A 212 -3.79 15.05 -41.15
CA ILE A 212 -4.70 15.27 -40.02
C ILE A 212 -5.69 16.40 -40.36
N SER A 213 -6.98 16.16 -40.07
CA SER A 213 -8.05 17.13 -40.32
C SER A 213 -8.32 17.95 -39.06
N LEU A 214 -8.12 19.26 -39.13
CA LEU A 214 -8.42 20.19 -38.03
C LEU A 214 -9.80 20.84 -38.22
N ALA A 215 -10.54 20.95 -37.13
CA ALA A 215 -11.75 21.77 -37.04
C ALA A 215 -11.41 23.23 -36.65
N ASN A 216 -12.29 24.17 -36.98
CA ASN A 216 -12.07 25.60 -36.75
C ASN A 216 -11.85 25.88 -35.24
N GLY A 217 -10.64 26.29 -34.85
CA GLY A 217 -10.22 26.53 -33.46
C GLY A 217 -9.15 25.56 -32.93
N GLU A 218 -8.91 24.43 -33.59
CA GLU A 218 -7.82 23.50 -33.28
C GLU A 218 -6.54 23.99 -33.98
N GLN A 219 -5.60 24.60 -33.25
CA GLN A 219 -4.39 25.20 -33.86
C GLN A 219 -3.07 24.56 -33.45
N GLU A 220 -3.08 23.62 -32.50
CA GLU A 220 -1.85 23.01 -31.97
C GLU A 220 -1.90 21.48 -32.05
N ILE A 221 -0.83 20.89 -32.57
CA ILE A 221 -0.60 19.44 -32.55
C ILE A 221 0.57 19.09 -31.63
N ILE A 222 0.47 17.94 -30.98
CA ILE A 222 1.53 17.33 -30.19
C ILE A 222 2.08 16.17 -31.02
N VAL A 223 3.38 16.22 -31.29
CA VAL A 223 4.11 15.20 -32.04
C VAL A 223 5.03 14.47 -31.07
N SER A 224 4.91 13.14 -31.01
CA SER A 224 5.71 12.30 -30.12
C SER A 224 6.20 11.04 -30.82
N ALA A 225 7.48 10.71 -30.60
CA ALA A 225 8.11 9.52 -31.12
C ALA A 225 9.08 8.95 -30.09
N ILE A 226 9.28 7.63 -30.12
CA ILE A 226 10.20 6.94 -29.22
C ILE A 226 11.64 7.37 -29.55
N GLY A 227 12.37 7.88 -28.56
CA GLY A 227 13.75 8.35 -28.73
C GLY A 227 13.88 9.83 -29.10
N PHE A 228 12.76 10.55 -29.25
CA PHE A 228 12.72 11.97 -29.61
C PHE A 228 11.97 12.79 -28.55
N LYS A 229 12.28 14.09 -28.46
CA LYS A 229 11.56 15.01 -27.57
C LYS A 229 10.16 15.26 -28.11
N THR A 230 9.14 15.09 -27.26
CA THR A 230 7.78 15.50 -27.57
C THR A 230 7.74 16.99 -27.85
N GLN A 231 7.19 17.38 -29.00
CA GLN A 231 7.13 18.77 -29.44
C GLN A 231 5.67 19.17 -29.72
N THR A 232 5.28 20.33 -29.21
CA THR A 232 4.00 20.97 -29.55
C THR A 232 4.24 21.97 -30.67
N ILE A 233 3.43 21.91 -31.72
CA ILE A 233 3.58 22.70 -32.94
C ILE A 233 2.28 23.42 -33.24
N THR A 234 2.36 24.74 -33.39
CA THR A 234 1.23 25.58 -33.79
C THR A 234 1.15 25.61 -35.32
N ILE A 235 0.03 25.15 -35.88
CA ILE A 235 -0.16 25.00 -37.33
C ILE A 235 -0.66 26.29 -37.99
N GLY A 236 -1.42 27.11 -37.25
CA GLY A 236 -1.98 28.37 -37.78
C GLY A 236 -2.87 28.12 -39.01
N ASN A 237 -2.61 28.85 -40.10
CA ASN A 237 -3.34 28.74 -41.38
C ASN A 237 -2.60 27.92 -42.45
N GLN A 238 -1.55 27.18 -42.09
CA GLN A 238 -0.75 26.41 -43.05
C GLN A 238 -1.45 25.09 -43.41
N THR A 239 -1.44 24.71 -44.68
CA THR A 239 -1.98 23.43 -45.18
C THR A 239 -0.92 22.34 -45.33
N SER A 240 0.36 22.71 -45.25
CA SER A 240 1.48 21.77 -45.21
C SER A 240 2.53 22.18 -44.19
N ILE A 241 3.09 21.19 -43.48
CA ILE A 241 4.06 21.41 -42.41
C ILE A 241 5.18 20.38 -42.42
N ASN A 242 6.41 20.83 -42.26
CA ASN A 242 7.55 19.96 -42.04
C ASN A 242 7.94 20.00 -40.56
N VAL A 243 7.97 18.85 -39.90
CA VAL A 243 8.22 18.72 -38.47
C VAL A 243 9.59 18.08 -38.27
N VAL A 244 10.52 18.85 -37.70
CA VAL A 244 11.85 18.35 -37.33
C VAL A 244 11.85 17.98 -35.86
N LEU A 245 11.89 16.68 -35.55
CA LEU A 245 12.00 16.19 -34.18
C LEU A 245 13.46 16.13 -33.74
N LYS A 246 13.72 16.63 -32.53
CA LYS A 246 15.04 16.55 -31.90
C LYS A 246 15.16 15.27 -31.11
N GLU A 247 16.29 14.57 -31.24
CA GLU A 247 16.59 13.40 -30.43
C GLU A 247 16.52 13.73 -28.92
N ASP A 248 15.95 12.83 -28.15
CA ASP A 248 15.91 12.95 -26.70
C ASP A 248 17.21 12.45 -26.08
N LYS A 249 18.24 13.30 -26.14
CA LYS A 249 19.54 13.06 -25.47
C LYS A 249 19.44 12.98 -23.94
N SER A 250 18.26 13.21 -23.35
CA SER A 250 18.04 13.14 -21.90
C SER A 250 18.19 11.72 -21.35
N LYS A 251 18.00 10.67 -22.19
CA LYS A 251 18.28 9.29 -21.80
C LYS A 251 19.78 8.93 -21.75
N LEU A 252 20.65 9.73 -22.39
CA LEU A 252 22.10 9.49 -22.47
C LEU A 252 22.88 10.15 -21.32
N ASN A 253 22.28 11.08 -20.59
CA ASN A 253 22.93 11.76 -19.47
C ASN A 253 22.60 11.07 -18.14
N GLU A 254 22.86 9.76 -18.03
CA GLU A 254 22.89 9.14 -16.71
C GLU A 254 24.08 9.72 -15.95
N VAL A 255 23.77 10.56 -14.97
CA VAL A 255 24.76 11.24 -14.14
C VAL A 255 25.11 10.31 -12.99
N VAL A 256 26.39 10.01 -12.87
CA VAL A 256 26.95 9.26 -11.76
C VAL A 256 27.51 10.26 -10.77
N VAL A 257 27.18 10.09 -9.49
CA VAL A 257 27.78 10.91 -8.44
C VAL A 257 29.05 10.20 -7.96
N VAL A 258 30.17 10.91 -7.94
CA VAL A 258 31.49 10.40 -7.55
C VAL A 258 32.13 11.44 -6.65
N GLY A 259 32.44 11.08 -5.40
CA GLY A 259 32.93 12.03 -4.41
C GLY A 259 31.93 13.18 -4.21
N TYR A 260 32.39 14.39 -4.53
CA TYR A 260 31.61 15.63 -4.44
C TYR A 260 31.08 16.14 -5.79
N GLY A 261 31.29 15.39 -6.88
CA GLY A 261 30.95 15.83 -8.23
C GLY A 261 30.00 14.90 -8.97
N THR A 262 29.23 15.48 -9.90
CA THR A 262 28.43 14.75 -10.88
C THR A 262 29.25 14.57 -12.16
N GLN A 263 29.55 13.35 -12.56
CA GLN A 263 30.18 13.05 -13.85
C GLN A 263 29.25 12.25 -14.73
N LYS A 264 29.35 12.45 -16.04
CA LYS A 264 28.66 11.57 -16.98
C LYS A 264 29.29 10.19 -16.94
N LYS A 265 28.46 9.15 -17.04
CA LYS A 265 28.89 7.76 -17.06
C LYS A 265 29.97 7.46 -18.12
N GLU A 266 29.92 8.12 -19.28
CA GLU A 266 30.91 7.99 -20.36
C GLU A 266 32.30 8.51 -20.01
N ASN A 267 32.41 9.45 -19.08
CA ASN A 267 33.68 10.11 -18.73
C ASN A 267 34.38 9.48 -17.52
N LEU A 268 33.82 8.39 -16.99
CA LEU A 268 34.32 7.72 -15.80
C LEU A 268 35.42 6.73 -16.16
N THR A 269 36.62 6.97 -15.65
CA THR A 269 37.81 6.13 -15.91
C THR A 269 37.92 4.91 -14.97
N GLY A 270 37.14 4.85 -13.90
CA GLY A 270 37.12 3.73 -12.93
C GLY A 270 35.85 2.88 -12.99
N ALA A 271 35.88 1.66 -12.45
CA ALA A 271 34.71 0.78 -12.42
C ALA A 271 33.67 1.25 -11.40
N VAL A 272 32.66 1.94 -11.92
CA VAL A 272 31.48 2.37 -11.17
C VAL A 272 30.24 1.72 -11.74
N SER A 273 29.38 1.21 -10.86
CA SER A 273 28.07 0.70 -11.25
C SER A 273 26.98 1.53 -10.63
N THR A 274 26.09 2.04 -11.48
CA THR A 274 24.95 2.84 -11.06
C THR A 274 23.67 2.04 -11.20
N ILE A 275 22.88 2.01 -10.14
CA ILE A 275 21.56 1.41 -10.09
C ILE A 275 20.55 2.55 -9.98
N SER A 276 19.60 2.62 -10.91
CA SER A 276 18.56 3.66 -10.90
C SER A 276 17.49 3.37 -9.83
N GLY A 277 16.91 4.45 -9.26
CA GLY A 277 15.81 4.37 -8.29
C GLY A 277 14.60 3.56 -8.75
N LYS A 278 14.35 3.52 -10.07
CA LYS A 278 13.22 2.79 -10.68
C LYS A 278 13.29 1.29 -10.46
N GLU A 279 14.50 0.73 -10.31
CA GLU A 279 14.66 -0.70 -10.03
C GLU A 279 14.28 -1.05 -8.59
N PHE A 280 14.42 -0.08 -7.67
CA PHE A 280 14.01 -0.24 -6.28
C PHE A 280 12.50 -0.07 -6.10
N GLU A 281 11.86 0.84 -6.85
CA GLU A 281 10.40 1.03 -6.83
C GLU A 281 9.62 -0.24 -7.23
N LYS A 282 10.21 -1.09 -8.09
CA LYS A 282 9.62 -2.36 -8.52
C LYS A 282 9.77 -3.49 -7.49
N ARG A 283 10.63 -3.31 -6.47
CA ARG A 283 10.97 -4.34 -5.49
C ARG A 283 10.30 -4.03 -4.15
N PRO A 284 9.36 -4.86 -3.67
CA PRO A 284 8.71 -4.66 -2.37
C PRO A 284 9.63 -5.18 -1.25
N VAL A 285 10.69 -4.42 -0.95
CA VAL A 285 11.72 -4.76 0.05
C VAL A 285 11.69 -3.78 1.21
N ALA A 286 12.12 -4.26 2.38
CA ALA A 286 12.08 -3.49 3.63
C ALA A 286 13.08 -2.33 3.64
N ASN A 287 14.23 -2.56 3.01
CA ASN A 287 15.39 -1.69 3.09
C ASN A 287 16.21 -1.77 1.80
N VAL A 288 17.13 -0.80 1.67
CA VAL A 288 17.95 -0.65 0.46
C VAL A 288 18.96 -1.78 0.30
N SER A 289 19.47 -2.39 1.38
CA SER A 289 20.42 -3.50 1.28
C SER A 289 19.82 -4.74 0.62
N GLN A 290 18.58 -5.10 0.97
CA GLN A 290 17.81 -6.14 0.28
C GLN A 290 17.59 -5.80 -1.19
N ALA A 291 17.31 -4.52 -1.48
CA ALA A 291 17.06 -4.03 -2.83
C ALA A 291 18.29 -4.18 -3.75
N LEU A 292 19.49 -4.12 -3.17
CA LEU A 292 20.77 -4.23 -3.89
C LEU A 292 21.14 -5.66 -4.31
N GLN A 293 20.43 -6.68 -3.82
CA GLN A 293 20.72 -8.07 -4.18
C GLN A 293 20.59 -8.29 -5.70
N GLY A 294 21.70 -8.70 -6.32
CA GLY A 294 21.78 -8.88 -7.77
C GLY A 294 21.63 -7.61 -8.60
N ALA A 295 21.69 -6.41 -7.98
CA ALA A 295 21.49 -5.14 -8.67
C ALA A 295 22.76 -4.62 -9.36
N ALA A 296 23.94 -5.06 -8.94
CA ALA A 296 25.21 -4.68 -9.55
C ALA A 296 26.21 -5.85 -9.62
N PRO A 297 26.98 -5.99 -10.73
CA PRO A 297 28.04 -6.99 -10.83
C PRO A 297 29.11 -6.81 -9.75
N GLY A 298 29.60 -7.90 -9.15
CA GLY A 298 30.65 -7.83 -8.12
C GLY A 298 30.21 -7.23 -6.79
N LEU A 299 28.93 -6.88 -6.61
CA LEU A 299 28.34 -6.62 -5.30
C LEU A 299 27.78 -7.94 -4.77
N VAL A 300 28.42 -8.48 -3.74
CA VAL A 300 28.02 -9.72 -3.07
C VAL A 300 27.15 -9.34 -1.89
N VAL A 301 25.86 -9.66 -1.95
CA VAL A 301 24.91 -9.44 -0.86
C VAL A 301 24.55 -10.79 -0.25
N THR A 302 24.83 -10.96 1.04
CA THR A 302 24.66 -12.22 1.77
C THR A 302 23.74 -12.05 2.96
N ALA A 303 22.89 -13.05 3.15
CA ALA A 303 22.18 -13.26 4.40
C ALA A 303 23.18 -13.64 5.51
N HIS A 304 23.00 -13.09 6.70
CA HIS A 304 23.70 -13.49 7.92
C HIS A 304 22.72 -14.09 8.92
N ALA A 305 23.21 -14.61 10.05
CA ALA A 305 22.35 -15.05 11.14
C ALA A 305 21.43 -13.88 11.57
N GLY A 306 20.11 -14.08 11.52
CA GLY A 306 19.12 -13.04 11.80
C GLY A 306 18.67 -12.20 10.60
N SER A 307 19.08 -12.50 9.37
CA SER A 307 18.55 -11.82 8.17
C SER A 307 17.05 -12.05 7.93
N GLY A 308 16.48 -13.08 8.56
CA GLY A 308 15.05 -13.37 8.54
C GLY A 308 14.23 -12.57 9.57
N GLU A 309 14.88 -11.82 10.47
CA GLU A 309 14.17 -10.98 11.44
C GLU A 309 13.50 -9.79 10.73
N PRO A 310 12.27 -9.38 11.09
CA PRO A 310 11.58 -8.24 10.50
C PRO A 310 12.46 -6.98 10.43
N GLY A 311 12.49 -6.29 9.29
CA GLY A 311 13.31 -5.10 9.07
C GLY A 311 14.85 -5.31 9.10
N SER A 312 15.33 -6.54 9.23
CA SER A 312 16.77 -6.85 9.22
C SER A 312 17.40 -6.56 7.84
N GLY A 313 18.63 -6.08 7.88
CA GLY A 313 19.43 -5.82 6.68
C GLY A 313 20.08 -7.08 6.13
N LEU A 314 20.74 -6.94 4.99
CA LEU A 314 21.68 -7.93 4.48
C LEU A 314 23.11 -7.40 4.61
N SER A 315 24.09 -8.28 4.75
CA SER A 315 25.50 -7.92 4.63
C SER A 315 25.87 -7.77 3.16
N PHE A 316 26.81 -6.89 2.87
CA PHE A 316 27.26 -6.66 1.50
C PHE A 316 28.75 -6.41 1.44
N ASN A 317 29.38 -6.92 0.39
CA ASN A 317 30.79 -6.78 0.09
C ASN A 317 30.97 -6.45 -1.39
N ILE A 318 31.97 -5.63 -1.70
CA ILE A 318 32.33 -5.30 -3.09
C ILE A 318 33.56 -6.13 -3.46
N ARG A 319 33.45 -6.92 -4.53
CA ARG A 319 34.50 -7.83 -5.04
C ARG A 319 34.95 -8.91 -4.05
N GLY A 320 34.04 -9.36 -3.20
CA GLY A 320 34.31 -10.42 -2.22
C GLY A 320 34.89 -9.86 -0.92
N MET A 321 35.41 -10.74 -0.07
CA MET A 321 35.92 -10.38 1.26
C MET A 321 37.33 -9.82 1.14
N GLY A 322 37.50 -8.53 1.45
CA GLY A 322 38.79 -7.84 1.31
C GLY A 322 39.76 -8.01 2.49
N SER A 323 39.34 -8.64 3.58
CA SER A 323 40.14 -8.82 4.80
C SER A 323 39.68 -10.05 5.60
N ILE A 324 40.64 -10.77 6.18
CA ILE A 324 40.39 -11.90 7.09
C ILE A 324 39.72 -11.47 8.40
N ASN A 325 39.90 -10.20 8.80
CA ASN A 325 39.29 -9.60 10.00
C ASN A 325 37.91 -9.00 9.70
N GLY A 326 37.37 -9.25 8.51
CA GLY A 326 36.15 -8.61 8.03
C GLY A 326 36.38 -7.18 7.51
N GLY A 327 35.30 -6.58 7.04
CA GLY A 327 35.28 -5.25 6.44
C GLY A 327 34.02 -5.06 5.62
N SER A 328 33.43 -3.87 5.69
CA SER A 328 32.27 -3.50 4.86
C SER A 328 32.58 -2.25 4.03
N PRO A 329 31.98 -2.10 2.84
CA PRO A 329 32.08 -0.88 2.08
C PRO A 329 31.57 0.33 2.87
N LEU A 330 32.17 1.50 2.62
CA LEU A 330 31.69 2.76 3.19
C LEU A 330 30.36 3.13 2.51
N VAL A 331 29.31 3.35 3.29
CA VAL A 331 28.01 3.79 2.77
C VAL A 331 27.83 5.27 3.04
N LEU A 332 27.60 6.05 1.98
CA LEU A 332 27.35 7.48 2.05
C LEU A 332 25.99 7.82 1.45
N VAL A 333 25.21 8.62 2.17
CA VAL A 333 23.89 9.10 1.73
C VAL A 333 23.96 10.61 1.60
N ASN A 334 23.93 11.10 0.37
CA ASN A 334 24.22 12.49 0.03
C ASN A 334 25.54 12.99 0.67
N GLY A 335 26.56 12.14 0.70
CA GLY A 335 27.89 12.47 1.23
C GLY A 335 28.08 12.30 2.74
N VAL A 336 27.02 11.92 3.49
CA VAL A 336 27.11 11.64 4.94
C VAL A 336 27.05 10.14 5.19
N GLU A 337 27.92 9.63 6.07
CA GLU A 337 27.94 8.23 6.46
C GLU A 337 26.67 7.85 7.23
N GLN A 338 25.98 6.79 6.78
CA GLN A 338 24.72 6.36 7.36
C GLN A 338 24.48 4.86 7.11
N ASP A 339 23.76 4.21 8.02
CA ASP A 339 23.28 2.84 7.83
C ASP A 339 22.30 2.76 6.66
N ILE A 340 22.63 1.92 5.68
CA ILE A 340 21.82 1.69 4.48
C ILE A 340 20.42 1.14 4.81
N ASN A 341 20.27 0.42 5.93
CA ASN A 341 19.03 -0.23 6.30
C ASN A 341 17.96 0.73 6.83
N GLN A 342 18.39 1.93 7.17
CA GLN A 342 17.56 2.99 7.72
C GLN A 342 16.93 3.88 6.65
N ILE A 343 17.39 3.73 5.41
CA ILE A 343 16.94 4.52 4.27
C ILE A 343 15.66 3.90 3.70
N ASN A 344 14.68 4.74 3.42
CA ASN A 344 13.49 4.36 2.69
C ASN A 344 13.84 4.18 1.20
N PRO A 345 13.64 2.99 0.60
CA PRO A 345 13.98 2.76 -0.80
C PRO A 345 13.27 3.69 -1.79
N ASN A 346 12.07 4.18 -1.46
CA ASN A 346 11.31 5.09 -2.33
C ASN A 346 11.92 6.49 -2.45
N ASP A 347 12.79 6.86 -1.51
CA ASP A 347 13.45 8.16 -1.50
C ASP A 347 14.79 8.12 -2.25
N VAL A 348 15.22 6.95 -2.72
CA VAL A 348 16.48 6.76 -3.48
C VAL A 348 16.27 7.17 -4.94
N GLU A 349 17.11 8.08 -5.43
CA GLU A 349 17.17 8.45 -6.85
C GLU A 349 18.12 7.53 -7.62
N ASN A 350 19.30 7.28 -7.07
CA ASN A 350 20.27 6.34 -7.62
C ASN A 350 21.24 5.84 -6.53
N ILE A 351 21.87 4.70 -6.80
CA ILE A 351 22.97 4.17 -6.00
C ILE A 351 24.17 3.96 -6.93
N SER A 352 25.30 4.56 -6.58
CA SER A 352 26.56 4.42 -7.29
C SER A 352 27.52 3.60 -6.44
N VAL A 353 27.92 2.43 -6.95
CA VAL A 353 28.84 1.49 -6.30
C VAL A 353 30.21 1.66 -6.93
N LEU A 354 31.14 2.21 -6.16
CA LEU A 354 32.54 2.45 -6.50
C LEU A 354 33.35 1.21 -6.12
N LYS A 355 33.86 0.49 -7.12
CA LYS A 355 34.46 -0.85 -6.91
C LYS A 355 35.98 -0.85 -6.96
N ASP A 356 36.58 0.17 -7.57
CA ASP A 356 38.02 0.29 -7.73
C ASP A 356 38.60 1.28 -6.74
N ALA A 357 39.85 1.01 -6.33
CA ALA A 357 40.64 1.90 -5.50
C ALA A 357 40.75 3.30 -6.12
N ALA A 358 40.91 3.42 -7.43
CA ALA A 358 40.99 4.72 -8.11
C ALA A 358 39.70 5.56 -7.95
N ALA A 359 38.54 4.93 -8.02
CA ALA A 359 37.25 5.60 -7.88
C ALA A 359 36.92 5.89 -6.41
N SER A 360 37.36 5.03 -5.49
CA SER A 360 37.17 5.17 -4.04
C SER A 360 38.22 6.05 -3.35
N ALA A 361 39.37 6.33 -3.99
CA ALA A 361 40.50 7.07 -3.41
C ALA A 361 40.12 8.46 -2.90
N ILE A 362 39.11 9.10 -3.51
CA ILE A 362 38.59 10.41 -3.07
C ILE A 362 38.09 10.35 -1.61
N TYR A 363 37.60 9.19 -1.17
CA TYR A 363 37.11 8.96 0.19
C TYR A 363 38.20 8.45 1.15
N GLY A 364 39.43 8.29 0.65
CA GLY A 364 40.63 8.00 1.43
C GLY A 364 40.64 6.65 2.11
N ALA A 365 41.37 6.57 3.23
CA ALA A 365 41.62 5.34 3.99
C ALA A 365 40.36 4.69 4.60
N ARG A 366 39.20 5.37 4.59
CA ARG A 366 37.92 4.83 5.06
C ARG A 366 37.20 4.00 4.00
N ALA A 367 37.70 3.97 2.77
CA ALA A 367 37.12 3.27 1.64
C ALA A 367 37.98 2.10 1.07
N PRO A 368 38.69 1.29 1.89
CA PRO A 368 39.54 0.21 1.37
C PRO A 368 38.71 -0.92 0.73
N TYR A 369 37.44 -1.04 1.11
CA TYR A 369 36.49 -2.06 0.63
C TYR A 369 35.48 -1.51 -0.39
N GLY A 370 35.78 -0.36 -1.00
CA GLY A 370 34.89 0.34 -1.92
C GLY A 370 33.87 1.25 -1.22
N VAL A 371 33.06 1.94 -2.01
CA VAL A 371 32.08 2.92 -1.52
C VAL A 371 30.73 2.72 -2.20
N ILE A 372 29.65 2.75 -1.41
CA ILE A 372 28.27 2.78 -1.90
C ILE A 372 27.73 4.19 -1.65
N LEU A 373 27.56 4.95 -2.72
CA LEU A 373 27.00 6.28 -2.67
C LEU A 373 25.52 6.25 -3.04
N ILE A 374 24.68 6.68 -2.11
CA ILE A 374 23.23 6.74 -2.27
C ILE A 374 22.85 8.20 -2.43
N THR A 375 22.25 8.51 -3.58
CA THR A 375 21.70 9.84 -3.87
C THR A 375 20.20 9.78 -3.64
N THR A 376 19.67 10.63 -2.77
CA THR A 376 18.22 10.73 -2.56
C THR A 376 17.58 11.65 -3.58
N LYS A 377 16.29 11.43 -3.83
CA LYS A 377 15.47 12.29 -4.69
C LYS A 377 15.49 13.73 -4.20
N LYS A 378 15.65 14.65 -5.15
CA LYS A 378 15.62 16.10 -4.93
C LYS A 378 14.43 16.74 -5.64
N GLY A 379 14.09 17.96 -5.22
CA GLY A 379 13.08 18.76 -5.90
C GLY A 379 13.50 19.06 -7.33
N LYS A 380 12.54 19.09 -8.26
CA LYS A 380 12.76 19.49 -9.66
C LYS A 380 11.94 20.73 -9.93
N ALA A 381 12.48 21.66 -10.72
CA ALA A 381 11.71 22.79 -11.22
C ALA A 381 10.55 22.28 -12.08
N GLY A 382 9.39 22.89 -11.93
CA GLY A 382 8.19 22.54 -12.69
C GLY A 382 6.96 22.35 -11.82
N GLN A 383 6.01 21.60 -12.36
CA GLN A 383 4.72 21.40 -11.72
C GLN A 383 4.86 20.63 -10.41
N PHE A 384 4.05 21.03 -9.45
CA PHE A 384 3.90 20.31 -8.19
C PHE A 384 3.38 18.89 -8.46
N ASN A 385 4.09 17.90 -7.92
CA ASN A 385 3.78 16.49 -8.07
C ASN A 385 3.63 15.83 -6.70
N ILE A 386 2.52 15.12 -6.52
CA ILE A 386 2.24 14.28 -5.36
C ILE A 386 2.30 12.83 -5.81
N THR A 387 3.04 12.00 -5.08
CA THR A 387 3.08 10.56 -5.30
C THR A 387 2.76 9.84 -4.00
N TYR A 388 1.78 8.94 -4.06
CA TYR A 388 1.45 8.04 -2.98
C TYR A 388 1.60 6.60 -3.46
N SER A 389 2.34 5.79 -2.71
CA SER A 389 2.48 4.35 -2.97
C SER A 389 2.09 3.56 -1.73
N ASN A 390 1.31 2.50 -1.95
CA ASN A 390 0.91 1.55 -0.93
C ASN A 390 1.35 0.15 -1.34
N ASN A 391 1.87 -0.62 -0.38
CA ASN A 391 2.14 -2.04 -0.57
C ASN A 391 1.60 -2.82 0.62
N PHE A 392 0.85 -3.89 0.33
CA PHE A 392 0.41 -4.87 1.32
C PHE A 392 0.90 -6.26 0.90
N SER A 393 1.55 -6.97 1.83
CA SER A 393 2.21 -8.24 1.57
C SER A 393 1.93 -9.23 2.70
N SER A 394 1.83 -10.51 2.35
CA SER A 394 1.82 -11.63 3.31
C SER A 394 3.15 -12.37 3.21
N VAL A 395 3.82 -12.56 4.35
CA VAL A 395 5.15 -13.19 4.43
C VAL A 395 4.97 -14.57 5.05
N ARG A 396 5.55 -15.60 4.42
CA ARG A 396 5.48 -16.99 4.91
C ARG A 396 6.83 -17.68 4.78
N PRO A 397 7.18 -18.58 5.71
CA PRO A 397 8.37 -19.42 5.55
C PRO A 397 8.19 -20.35 4.34
N LEU A 398 9.21 -20.41 3.47
CA LEU A 398 9.15 -21.21 2.23
C LEU A 398 9.70 -22.64 2.41
N ARG A 399 10.75 -22.80 3.23
CA ARG A 399 11.43 -24.09 3.44
C ARG A 399 11.49 -24.38 4.93
N LEU A 400 10.47 -25.09 5.42
CA LEU A 400 10.47 -25.64 6.76
C LEU A 400 11.00 -27.09 6.71
N PRO A 401 11.86 -27.51 7.66
CA PRO A 401 12.18 -28.91 7.82
C PRO A 401 10.91 -29.76 7.98
N LYS A 402 10.91 -30.97 7.42
CA LYS A 402 9.86 -31.96 7.64
C LYS A 402 10.36 -32.91 8.74
N PRO A 403 9.96 -32.72 10.01
CA PRO A 403 10.33 -33.66 11.06
C PRO A 403 9.63 -35.00 10.81
N MET A 404 10.24 -36.08 11.29
CA MET A 404 9.55 -37.38 11.37
C MET A 404 8.32 -37.24 12.27
N ASN A 405 7.23 -37.90 11.90
CA ASN A 405 6.07 -38.02 12.77
C ASN A 405 6.32 -39.06 13.89
N GLY A 406 5.43 -39.12 14.88
CA GLY A 406 5.59 -40.01 16.04
C GLY A 406 5.85 -41.49 15.67
N PRO A 407 5.00 -42.14 14.86
CA PRO A 407 5.23 -43.50 14.37
C PRO A 407 6.53 -43.70 13.59
N GLU A 408 6.88 -42.77 12.68
CA GLU A 408 8.15 -42.84 11.93
C GLU A 408 9.36 -42.80 12.88
N PHE A 409 9.29 -42.01 13.96
CA PHE A 409 10.31 -41.99 14.99
C PHE A 409 10.40 -43.32 15.74
N MET A 410 9.27 -43.95 16.07
CA MET A 410 9.24 -45.27 16.71
C MET A 410 9.84 -46.36 15.81
N ASP A 411 9.48 -46.37 14.53
CA ASP A 411 10.03 -47.30 13.53
C ASP A 411 11.55 -47.14 13.41
N TYR A 412 12.01 -45.89 13.28
CA TYR A 412 13.42 -45.55 13.15
C TYR A 412 14.24 -46.04 14.35
N TYR A 413 13.75 -45.79 15.57
CA TYR A 413 14.46 -46.16 16.79
C TYR A 413 14.46 -47.68 17.02
N ASN A 414 13.38 -48.38 16.69
CA ASN A 414 13.32 -49.83 16.71
C ASN A 414 14.29 -50.45 15.70
N ALA A 415 14.31 -49.94 14.47
CA ALA A 415 15.27 -50.39 13.46
C ALA A 415 16.72 -50.17 13.91
N ALA A 416 17.02 -49.02 14.54
CA ALA A 416 18.34 -48.74 15.11
C ALA A 416 18.71 -49.74 16.23
N SER A 417 17.79 -50.01 17.17
CA SER A 417 18.00 -50.97 18.26
C SER A 417 18.24 -52.39 17.75
N LEU A 418 17.43 -52.85 16.80
CA LEU A 418 17.57 -54.18 16.20
C LEU A 418 18.89 -54.33 15.45
N ASN A 419 19.32 -53.28 14.73
CA ASN A 419 20.61 -53.28 14.03
C ASN A 419 21.81 -53.32 15.00
N ASP A 420 21.66 -52.80 16.21
CA ASP A 420 22.65 -52.86 17.30
C ASP A 420 22.60 -54.21 18.07
N GLY A 421 21.73 -55.14 17.66
CA GLY A 421 21.53 -56.43 18.33
C GLY A 421 20.63 -56.37 19.57
N GLY A 422 19.99 -55.23 19.81
CA GLY A 422 19.00 -55.03 20.86
C GLY A 422 17.60 -55.55 20.50
N GLY A 423 16.65 -55.40 21.42
CA GLY A 423 15.24 -55.72 21.22
C GLY A 423 14.41 -54.52 20.75
N LEU A 424 13.11 -54.74 20.54
CA LEU A 424 12.17 -53.64 20.25
C LEU A 424 12.06 -52.70 21.47
N ILE A 425 12.30 -51.42 21.23
CA ILE A 425 12.20 -50.36 22.23
C ILE A 425 10.74 -49.91 22.38
N PHE A 426 10.01 -49.83 21.26
CA PHE A 426 8.58 -49.56 21.20
C PHE A 426 7.82 -50.81 20.79
N SER A 427 6.83 -51.21 21.59
CA SER A 427 6.00 -52.39 21.28
C SER A 427 5.20 -52.20 19.98
N GLN A 428 4.84 -53.29 19.31
CA GLN A 428 4.02 -53.23 18.10
C GLN A 428 2.65 -52.60 18.38
N ALA A 429 2.02 -52.95 19.51
CA ALA A 429 0.73 -52.41 19.91
C ALA A 429 0.75 -50.88 20.07
N LEU A 430 1.87 -50.32 20.56
CA LEU A 430 2.07 -48.88 20.67
C LEU A 430 2.23 -48.22 19.30
N GLN A 431 3.04 -48.81 18.41
CA GLN A 431 3.20 -48.31 17.04
C GLN A 431 1.85 -48.28 16.28
N ASP A 432 1.05 -49.34 16.41
CA ASP A 432 -0.29 -49.43 15.80
C ASP A 432 -1.24 -48.37 16.37
N SER A 433 -1.22 -48.17 17.69
CA SER A 433 -1.99 -47.12 18.37
C SER A 433 -1.58 -45.72 17.92
N ALA A 434 -0.28 -45.49 17.73
CA ALA A 434 0.26 -44.24 17.22
C ALA A 434 -0.16 -43.95 15.77
N ARG A 435 -0.22 -44.98 14.91
CA ARG A 435 -0.73 -44.86 13.54
C ARG A 435 -2.24 -44.58 13.51
N LEU A 436 -3.02 -45.21 14.39
CA LEU A 436 -4.45 -44.94 14.52
C LEU A 436 -4.72 -43.50 14.99
N PHE A 437 -3.90 -42.99 15.92
CA PHE A 437 -3.95 -41.59 16.35
C PHE A 437 -3.69 -40.60 15.20
N LEU A 438 -2.71 -40.88 14.34
CA LEU A 438 -2.46 -40.04 13.16
C LEU A 438 -3.64 -40.00 12.17
N GLN A 439 -4.39 -41.10 12.06
CA GLN A 439 -5.55 -41.20 11.17
C GLN A 439 -6.75 -40.41 11.70
N ASP A 440 -7.08 -40.58 12.97
CA ASP A 440 -8.20 -39.89 13.61
C ASP A 440 -7.93 -39.66 15.11
N PRO A 441 -7.38 -38.49 15.48
CA PRO A 441 -7.11 -38.14 16.88
C PRO A 441 -8.37 -38.02 17.75
N ILE A 442 -9.55 -37.83 17.15
CA ILE A 442 -10.82 -37.69 17.88
C ILE A 442 -11.33 -39.07 18.28
N LYS A 443 -11.27 -40.04 17.35
CA LYS A 443 -11.70 -41.41 17.58
C LYS A 443 -10.70 -42.21 18.42
N TYR A 444 -9.41 -41.98 18.22
CA TYR A 444 -8.32 -42.63 18.94
C TYR A 444 -7.53 -41.58 19.72
N PRO A 445 -8.06 -41.04 20.83
CA PRO A 445 -7.35 -40.04 21.61
C PRO A 445 -6.01 -40.62 22.13
N GLY A 446 -5.00 -39.75 22.21
CA GLY A 446 -3.70 -40.07 22.79
C GLY A 446 -3.79 -40.60 24.21
N ILE A 447 -2.68 -41.14 24.74
CA ILE A 447 -2.63 -41.57 26.14
C ILE A 447 -2.93 -40.39 27.06
N LYS A 448 -3.97 -40.55 27.89
CA LYS A 448 -4.39 -39.54 28.87
C LYS A 448 -3.37 -39.51 30.00
N LYS A 449 -2.78 -38.34 30.24
CA LYS A 449 -1.89 -38.07 31.38
C LYS A 449 -2.60 -38.45 32.69
N GLY A 450 -2.05 -39.44 33.41
CA GLY A 450 -2.65 -39.99 34.62
C GLY A 450 -1.62 -40.55 35.60
N ASN A 451 -1.27 -39.72 36.59
CA ASN A 451 -0.73 -40.05 37.92
C ASN A 451 0.57 -40.87 38.06
N VAL A 452 1.73 -40.26 37.78
CA VAL A 452 2.93 -40.43 38.61
C VAL A 452 3.60 -39.06 38.75
N TRP A 453 3.69 -38.54 39.97
CA TRP A 453 4.68 -37.52 40.29
C TRP A 453 6.04 -38.22 40.27
N ASP A 454 6.79 -38.07 39.18
CA ASP A 454 8.21 -38.47 39.11
C ASP A 454 9.07 -37.20 39.22
N PRO A 455 9.73 -36.96 40.36
CA PRO A 455 10.50 -35.74 40.57
C PRO A 455 11.92 -35.80 40.02
N VAL A 456 12.37 -36.88 39.35
CA VAL A 456 13.81 -37.03 39.09
C VAL A 456 14.18 -37.33 37.63
N PHE A 457 13.37 -37.98 36.79
CA PHE A 457 13.61 -38.01 35.32
C PHE A 457 12.29 -38.16 34.53
N GLY A 458 11.74 -37.05 34.04
CA GLY A 458 10.41 -36.94 33.38
C GLY A 458 10.21 -37.64 32.03
N TRP A 459 10.99 -38.67 31.72
CA TRP A 459 10.92 -39.47 30.49
C TRP A 459 9.92 -40.65 30.58
N SER A 460 9.37 -40.94 31.76
CA SER A 460 8.36 -41.99 31.94
C SER A 460 7.01 -41.70 31.25
N ASN A 461 6.81 -40.51 30.68
CA ASN A 461 5.70 -40.21 29.74
C ASN A 461 6.06 -40.45 28.25
N TYR A 462 7.32 -40.76 27.90
CA TYR A 462 7.81 -40.78 26.51
C TYR A 462 7.61 -42.14 25.80
N PHE A 463 7.55 -43.26 26.54
CA PHE A 463 7.36 -44.60 25.96
C PHE A 463 5.89 -44.97 25.72
N ASP A 464 4.96 -44.16 26.21
CA ASP A 464 3.52 -44.36 26.10
C ASP A 464 2.85 -43.16 25.39
N GLY A 465 3.50 -42.00 25.28
CA GLY A 465 2.99 -40.85 24.54
C GLY A 465 3.20 -40.96 23.02
N TYR A 466 2.12 -41.06 22.24
CA TYR A 466 2.16 -41.12 20.77
C TYR A 466 1.60 -39.90 20.04
N ALA A 467 1.59 -38.73 20.70
CA ALA A 467 1.21 -37.49 20.05
C ALA A 467 2.25 -37.07 18.99
N SER A 468 1.78 -36.67 17.81
CA SER A 468 2.65 -36.27 16.69
C SER A 468 2.41 -34.81 16.31
N THR A 469 2.92 -33.90 17.14
CA THR A 469 2.79 -32.45 16.91
C THR A 469 3.80 -31.97 15.87
N ASN A 470 3.33 -31.24 14.85
CA ASN A 470 4.23 -30.53 13.94
C ASN A 470 4.69 -29.21 14.59
N TRP A 471 5.79 -29.26 15.33
CA TRP A 471 6.33 -28.10 16.04
C TRP A 471 6.63 -26.91 15.13
N PHE A 472 7.12 -27.12 13.89
CA PHE A 472 7.35 -26.01 12.95
C PHE A 472 6.04 -25.29 12.58
N LYS A 473 4.92 -26.01 12.45
CA LYS A 473 3.61 -25.39 12.24
C LYS A 473 3.11 -24.65 13.49
N GLU A 474 3.49 -25.10 14.68
CA GLU A 474 3.12 -24.45 15.94
C GLU A 474 4.01 -23.26 16.31
N ILE A 475 5.22 -23.20 15.78
CA ILE A 475 6.17 -22.09 16.00
C ILE A 475 6.02 -21.03 14.91
N TYR A 476 5.52 -21.37 13.71
CA TYR A 476 5.45 -20.42 12.60
C TYR A 476 4.01 -20.07 12.19
N HIS A 477 3.81 -18.83 11.77
CA HIS A 477 2.59 -18.31 11.14
C HIS A 477 2.94 -17.41 9.95
N ASN A 478 1.92 -17.00 9.20
CA ASN A 478 2.10 -16.00 8.15
C ASN A 478 2.19 -14.60 8.77
N GLY A 479 3.28 -13.90 8.53
CA GLY A 479 3.45 -12.49 8.87
C GLY A 479 2.72 -11.57 7.88
N LYS A 480 2.39 -10.36 8.31
CA LYS A 480 1.80 -9.32 7.46
C LYS A 480 2.76 -8.15 7.36
N ARG A 481 2.87 -7.57 6.18
CA ARG A 481 3.72 -6.42 5.93
C ARG A 481 2.94 -5.35 5.18
N GLN A 482 3.08 -4.11 5.62
CA GLN A 482 2.47 -2.94 5.01
C GLN A 482 3.49 -1.82 4.86
N GLN A 483 3.42 -1.11 3.74
CA GLN A 483 4.24 0.05 3.45
C GLN A 483 3.40 1.16 2.86
N HIS A 484 3.59 2.36 3.37
CA HIS A 484 2.98 3.58 2.88
C HIS A 484 4.09 4.59 2.61
N ASN A 485 4.06 5.23 1.46
CA ASN A 485 4.98 6.30 1.13
C ASN A 485 4.19 7.44 0.50
N LEU A 486 4.40 8.65 1.01
CA LEU A 486 3.88 9.88 0.44
C LEU A 486 5.09 10.76 0.10
N ALA A 487 5.13 11.26 -1.12
CA ALA A 487 6.17 12.19 -1.57
C ALA A 487 5.52 13.39 -2.25
N LEU A 488 6.04 14.57 -1.93
CA LEU A 488 5.69 15.86 -2.49
C LEU A 488 6.95 16.42 -3.13
N SER A 489 6.85 16.87 -4.37
CA SER A 489 7.98 17.44 -5.09
C SER A 489 7.52 18.58 -5.98
N GLY A 490 8.37 19.58 -6.14
CA GLY A 490 8.09 20.70 -7.03
C GLY A 490 9.01 21.87 -6.75
N GLY A 491 8.71 22.98 -7.40
CA GLY A 491 9.46 24.21 -7.21
C GLY A 491 9.57 25.04 -8.48
N SER A 492 10.11 26.24 -8.32
CA SER A 492 10.53 27.10 -9.43
C SER A 492 12.02 26.89 -9.72
N ASP A 493 12.54 27.62 -10.70
CA ASP A 493 13.98 27.65 -10.99
C ASP A 493 14.80 28.20 -9.82
N LYS A 494 14.19 29.02 -8.95
CA LYS A 494 14.85 29.60 -7.78
C LYS A 494 14.77 28.74 -6.54
N ILE A 495 13.66 28.03 -6.32
CA ILE A 495 13.47 27.21 -5.11
C ILE A 495 12.87 25.88 -5.52
N GLN A 496 13.55 24.80 -5.15
CA GLN A 496 13.16 23.42 -5.42
C GLN A 496 13.04 22.68 -4.10
N TYR A 497 11.98 21.91 -3.93
CA TYR A 497 11.72 21.14 -2.71
C TYR A 497 11.29 19.71 -3.01
N TYR A 498 11.66 18.82 -2.10
CA TYR A 498 11.20 17.45 -2.01
C TYR A 498 10.92 17.13 -0.55
N ILE A 499 9.74 16.62 -0.25
CA ILE A 499 9.34 16.22 1.09
C ILE A 499 8.71 14.84 0.97
N SER A 500 9.18 13.87 1.73
CA SER A 500 8.59 12.54 1.79
C SER A 500 8.41 12.03 3.21
N GLY A 501 7.39 11.21 3.36
CA GLY A 501 7.03 10.51 4.59
C GLY A 501 6.79 9.04 4.28
N GLY A 502 7.44 8.16 5.01
CA GLY A 502 7.32 6.71 4.86
C GLY A 502 6.93 6.04 6.18
N LEU A 503 5.99 5.09 6.09
CA LEU A 503 5.66 4.15 7.17
C LEU A 503 5.88 2.74 6.66
N TYR A 504 6.66 1.98 7.41
CA TYR A 504 6.89 0.56 7.17
C TYR A 504 6.53 -0.22 8.43
N ASN A 505 5.74 -1.27 8.28
CA ASN A 505 5.37 -2.17 9.37
C ASN A 505 5.42 -3.61 8.87
N GLU A 506 6.17 -4.44 9.56
CA GLU A 506 6.38 -5.84 9.24
C GLU A 506 6.24 -6.67 10.50
N ALA A 507 5.27 -7.58 10.49
CA ALA A 507 5.15 -8.61 11.51
C ALA A 507 5.97 -9.84 11.10
N GLY A 508 6.67 -10.40 12.07
CA GLY A 508 7.42 -11.64 11.97
C GLY A 508 6.51 -12.83 11.70
N PHE A 509 7.16 -13.94 11.41
CA PHE A 509 6.50 -15.21 11.12
C PHE A 509 6.59 -16.19 12.29
N MET A 510 7.22 -15.83 13.41
CA MET A 510 7.28 -16.67 14.62
C MET A 510 6.08 -16.41 15.53
N LYS A 511 5.38 -17.48 15.91
CA LYS A 511 4.39 -17.51 16.99
C LYS A 511 5.17 -17.48 18.30
N SER A 512 5.09 -16.38 19.01
CA SER A 512 5.68 -16.20 20.33
C SER A 512 4.70 -15.47 21.24
N ILE A 513 4.91 -15.59 22.55
CA ILE A 513 4.21 -14.83 23.59
C ILE A 513 4.36 -13.32 23.32
N THR A 514 5.50 -12.91 22.76
CA THR A 514 5.74 -11.53 22.34
C THR A 514 5.85 -11.41 20.82
N PRO A 515 5.14 -10.47 20.18
CA PRO A 515 5.25 -10.27 18.74
C PRO A 515 6.66 -9.88 18.32
N ASP A 516 7.18 -10.55 17.30
CA ASP A 516 8.40 -10.14 16.59
C ASP A 516 8.01 -9.14 15.50
N ASP A 517 7.95 -7.84 15.82
CA ASP A 517 7.44 -6.81 14.90
C ASP A 517 8.50 -5.72 14.67
N PHE A 518 8.53 -5.20 13.44
CA PHE A 518 9.37 -4.06 13.08
C PHE A 518 8.53 -2.93 12.47
N LYS A 519 8.64 -1.73 13.06
CA LYS A 519 7.99 -0.51 12.58
C LYS A 519 9.04 0.56 12.34
N ARG A 520 8.99 1.21 11.18
CA ARG A 520 9.88 2.32 10.82
C ARG A 520 9.07 3.49 10.27
N TYR A 521 9.45 4.68 10.69
CA TYR A 521 8.92 5.95 10.22
C TYR A 521 10.09 6.78 9.68
N ASN A 522 9.94 7.24 8.45
CA ASN A 522 10.93 8.06 7.77
C ASN A 522 10.31 9.39 7.37
N ILE A 523 11.06 10.47 7.57
CA ILE A 523 10.77 11.79 7.00
C ILE A 523 12.03 12.26 6.31
N ASN A 524 11.92 12.66 5.05
CA ASN A 524 13.00 13.24 4.28
C ASN A 524 12.57 14.57 3.68
N THR A 525 13.38 15.60 3.87
CA THR A 525 13.14 16.93 3.34
C THR A 525 14.41 17.42 2.67
N SER A 526 14.31 17.78 1.40
CA SER A 526 15.36 18.41 0.62
C SER A 526 14.85 19.74 0.11
N VAL A 527 15.52 20.84 0.45
CA VAL A 527 15.24 22.17 -0.09
C VAL A 527 16.50 22.75 -0.70
N SER A 528 16.40 23.24 -1.93
CA SER A 528 17.48 23.88 -2.65
C SER A 528 17.01 25.24 -3.14
N ALA A 529 17.73 26.30 -2.80
CA ALA A 529 17.42 27.66 -3.16
C ALA A 529 18.61 28.34 -3.85
N GLN A 530 18.38 28.81 -5.08
CA GLN A 530 19.30 29.67 -5.82
C GLN A 530 19.05 31.11 -5.39
N MET A 531 19.88 31.62 -4.47
CA MET A 531 19.73 32.98 -3.96
C MET A 531 20.17 34.01 -5.01
N ASN A 532 21.30 33.76 -5.66
CA ASN A 532 21.87 34.56 -6.75
C ASN A 532 22.61 33.64 -7.74
N SER A 533 23.04 34.12 -8.91
CA SER A 533 23.78 33.30 -9.89
C SER A 533 25.06 32.64 -9.34
N TRP A 534 25.68 33.25 -8.33
CA TRP A 534 26.91 32.77 -7.68
C TRP A 534 26.67 32.07 -6.34
N LEU A 535 25.44 32.09 -5.79
CA LEU A 535 25.12 31.52 -4.48
C LEU A 535 23.91 30.58 -4.54
N LYS A 536 24.16 29.30 -4.25
CA LYS A 536 23.15 28.28 -4.06
C LYS A 536 23.25 27.69 -2.66
N MET A 537 22.13 27.64 -1.95
CA MET A 537 22.03 27.01 -0.64
C MET A 537 21.15 25.77 -0.74
N SER A 538 21.56 24.68 -0.10
CA SER A 538 20.77 23.45 -0.03
C SER A 538 20.75 22.91 1.39
N SER A 539 19.61 22.35 1.80
CA SER A 539 19.40 21.71 3.08
C SER A 539 18.72 20.37 2.86
N ASP A 540 19.34 19.31 3.39
CA ASP A 540 18.84 17.94 3.37
C ASP A 540 18.66 17.47 4.83
N ILE A 541 17.43 17.24 5.24
CA ILE A 541 17.06 16.82 6.59
C ILE A 541 16.40 15.44 6.50
N ARG A 542 16.98 14.47 7.22
CA ARG A 542 16.44 13.11 7.33
C ARG A 542 16.17 12.78 8.79
N LEU A 543 14.94 12.38 9.08
CA LEU A 543 14.54 11.82 10.37
C LEU A 543 14.13 10.37 10.15
N ASN A 544 14.71 9.48 10.94
CA ASN A 544 14.35 8.08 10.94
C ASN A 544 14.15 7.64 12.39
N THR A 545 12.99 7.04 12.65
CA THR A 545 12.73 6.38 13.93
C THR A 545 12.17 5.00 13.66
N HIS A 546 12.61 4.02 14.44
CA HIS A 546 12.13 2.66 14.33
C HIS A 546 11.92 2.05 15.71
N LYS A 547 10.97 1.13 15.78
CA LYS A 547 10.72 0.30 16.95
C LYS A 547 10.74 -1.16 16.49
N ARG A 548 11.54 -1.95 17.19
CA ARG A 548 11.66 -3.39 17.01
C ARG A 548 11.22 -4.06 18.30
N THR A 549 10.32 -5.01 18.20
CA THR A 549 10.03 -5.95 19.28
C THR A 549 10.55 -7.31 18.84
N ARG A 550 11.23 -8.01 19.74
CA ARG A 550 11.72 -9.35 19.50
C ARG A 550 10.89 -10.31 20.30
N SER A 551 10.71 -11.51 19.76
CA SER A 551 10.27 -12.64 20.57
C SER A 551 11.27 -12.84 21.71
N ILE A 552 10.82 -12.71 22.95
CA ILE A 552 11.56 -13.19 24.11
C ILE A 552 11.59 -14.72 24.00
N GLU A 553 12.77 -15.33 24.17
CA GLU A 553 12.86 -16.78 24.35
C GLU A 553 11.98 -17.14 25.55
N ASP A 554 10.97 -17.98 25.34
CA ASP A 554 10.37 -18.69 26.46
C ASP A 554 11.33 -19.84 26.79
N PRO A 555 12.09 -19.77 27.91
CA PRO A 555 12.97 -20.87 28.29
C PRO A 555 12.20 -22.18 28.52
N GLY A 556 10.87 -22.13 28.66
CA GLY A 556 10.03 -23.29 28.96
C GLY A 556 9.57 -24.15 27.77
N LEU A 557 9.78 -23.73 26.52
CA LEU A 557 9.25 -24.46 25.35
C LEU A 557 10.23 -25.43 24.70
N PHE A 558 11.54 -25.28 24.95
CA PHE A 558 12.58 -26.10 24.31
C PHE A 558 13.62 -26.69 25.27
N PHE A 559 13.53 -26.40 26.58
CA PHE A 559 14.32 -27.06 27.60
C PHE A 559 13.41 -27.66 28.68
N SER A 560 13.12 -28.95 28.53
CA SER A 560 12.80 -29.86 29.63
C SER A 560 13.03 -31.29 29.20
#